data_AF-A0A258BRQ7-F1
#
_entry.id   AF-A0A258BRQ7-F1
#
_cell.length_a   1.000
_cell.length_b   1.000
_cell.length_c   1.000
_cell.angle_alpha   90.00
_cell.angle_beta   90.00
_cell.angle_gamma   90.00
#
_symmetry.space_group_name_H-M   'P 1'
#
loop_
_entity.id
_entity.type
_entity.pdbx_description
1 polymer ?
#
loop_
_entity_poly.entity_id
_entity_poly.type
_entity_poly.pdbx_seq_one_letter_code
_entity_poly.pdbx_strand_id
1 'polypeptide(L)'
;MLFRQNIADQLAFWSYEPTSEMAQVASRSGLSKTGVFYLYAANPALVGAEKFNVNCQRAEQSSPILGCYNPSSNTVHIYDIDSDELDGIKEVTAAHEMLHVVYARLSDAQAERLTGQLEAAYQRLKTPKLEERMGYYERNEPGSRINELHSIIPTEFADIGAELEAYYATYFSDRQQTVALHASYSQKFEEIEREAKTLS
;
A
#
# COMPACT_ATOMS: atom_id res chain seq x y z
N MET A 1 24.16 -6.17 0.76
CA MET A 1 23.29 -5.34 -0.11
C MET A 1 22.44 -4.37 0.72
N LEU A 2 21.84 -4.79 1.84
CA LEU A 2 21.08 -3.93 2.79
C LEU A 2 21.78 -2.62 3.20
N PHE A 3 23.07 -2.66 3.56
CA PHE A 3 23.80 -1.43 3.94
C PHE A 3 23.91 -0.39 2.80
N ARG A 4 24.01 -0.84 1.54
CA ARG A 4 24.03 0.07 0.39
C ARG A 4 22.65 0.66 0.14
N GLN A 5 21.59 -0.14 0.31
CA GLN A 5 20.22 0.32 0.17
C GLN A 5 19.86 1.35 1.24
N ASN A 6 20.27 1.14 2.50
CA ASN A 6 20.01 2.11 3.57
C ASN A 6 20.66 3.48 3.29
N ILE A 7 21.87 3.50 2.72
CA ILE A 7 22.53 4.77 2.32
C ILE A 7 21.76 5.42 1.16
N ALA A 8 21.36 4.63 0.15
CA ALA A 8 20.58 5.14 -0.97
C ALA A 8 19.23 5.71 -0.53
N ASP A 9 18.50 4.99 0.33
CA ASP A 9 17.22 5.44 0.90
C ASP A 9 17.40 6.73 1.71
N GLN A 10 18.50 6.85 2.49
CA GLN A 10 18.78 8.06 3.26
C GLN A 10 19.08 9.28 2.37
N LEU A 11 19.84 9.09 1.29
CA LEU A 11 20.14 10.14 0.32
C LEU A 11 18.87 10.56 -0.43
N ALA A 12 18.07 9.59 -0.88
CA ALA A 12 16.79 9.83 -1.55
C ALA A 12 15.86 10.65 -0.66
N PHE A 13 15.68 10.23 0.60
CA PHE A 13 14.89 10.95 1.59
C PHE A 13 15.36 12.39 1.79
N TRP A 14 16.67 12.63 1.90
CA TRP A 14 17.21 13.98 2.08
C TRP A 14 17.06 14.87 0.84
N SER A 15 17.06 14.28 -0.36
CA SER A 15 16.88 15.02 -1.61
C SER A 15 15.41 15.23 -1.99
N TYR A 16 14.49 14.52 -1.35
CA TYR A 16 13.08 14.57 -1.68
C TYR A 16 12.41 15.79 -1.03
N GLU A 17 11.82 16.65 -1.85
CA GLU A 17 10.99 17.77 -1.41
C GLU A 17 9.51 17.43 -1.71
N PRO A 18 8.70 17.08 -0.69
CA PRO A 18 7.29 16.78 -0.93
C PRO A 18 6.54 18.02 -1.41
N THR A 19 5.63 17.84 -2.36
CA THR A 19 4.62 18.86 -2.62
C THR A 19 3.73 19.06 -1.39
N SER A 20 3.07 20.22 -1.29
CA SER A 20 2.10 20.47 -0.20
C SER A 20 1.06 19.35 -0.09
N GLU A 21 0.60 18.83 -1.22
CA GLU A 21 -0.39 17.78 -1.27
C GLU A 21 0.17 16.42 -0.83
N MET A 22 1.36 16.02 -1.30
CA MET A 22 2.00 14.78 -0.82
C MET A 22 2.33 14.84 0.68
N ALA A 23 2.68 16.02 1.20
CA ALA A 23 2.85 16.21 2.64
C ALA A 23 1.54 16.01 3.39
N GLN A 24 0.41 16.50 2.87
CA GLN A 24 -0.91 16.28 3.44
C GLN A 24 -1.29 14.79 3.42
N VAL A 25 -1.12 14.12 2.28
CA VAL A 25 -1.34 12.67 2.14
C VAL A 25 -0.55 11.91 3.21
N ALA A 26 0.77 12.12 3.28
CA ALA A 26 1.62 11.44 4.27
C ALA A 26 1.19 11.71 5.72
N SER A 27 0.75 12.93 6.04
CA SER A 27 0.28 13.30 7.38
C SER A 27 -1.05 12.66 7.77
N ARG A 28 -1.92 12.41 6.78
CA ARG A 28 -3.25 11.80 6.97
C ARG A 28 -3.21 10.27 6.90
N SER A 29 -2.14 9.68 6.36
CA SER A 29 -2.00 8.22 6.20
C SER A 29 -1.78 7.42 7.50
N GLY A 30 -1.66 8.06 8.67
CA GLY A 30 -1.40 7.36 9.95
C GLY A 30 0.04 6.85 10.11
N LEU A 31 0.94 7.23 9.19
CA LEU A 31 2.32 6.78 9.16
C LEU A 31 3.12 7.28 10.37
N SER A 32 4.09 6.48 10.79
CA SER A 32 5.14 6.91 11.73
C SER A 32 6.19 7.73 10.98
N LYS A 33 7.15 8.32 11.71
CA LYS A 33 8.33 8.95 11.09
C LYS A 33 9.10 7.96 10.19
N THR A 34 9.17 6.69 10.59
CA THR A 34 9.81 5.63 9.79
C THR A 34 8.99 5.29 8.56
N GLY A 35 7.66 5.25 8.67
CA GLY A 35 6.79 5.07 7.50
C GLY A 35 6.94 6.21 6.49
N VAL A 36 6.92 7.46 6.96
CA VAL A 36 7.16 8.64 6.11
C VAL A 36 8.55 8.60 5.47
N PHE A 37 9.58 8.17 6.22
CA PHE A 37 10.91 7.98 5.68
C PHE A 37 10.91 7.02 4.48
N TYR A 38 10.31 5.83 4.60
CA TYR A 38 10.27 4.87 3.50
C TYR A 38 9.43 5.37 2.33
N LEU A 39 8.27 5.99 2.60
CA LEU A 39 7.45 6.59 1.56
C LEU A 39 8.27 7.60 0.73
N TYR A 40 8.93 8.55 1.38
CA TYR A 40 9.70 9.61 0.69
C TYR A 40 11.01 9.11 0.09
N ALA A 41 11.65 8.10 0.68
CA ALA A 41 12.81 7.43 0.06
C ALA A 41 12.47 6.79 -1.29
N ALA A 42 11.19 6.49 -1.52
CA ALA A 42 10.68 5.98 -2.78
C ALA A 42 10.13 7.07 -3.72
N ASN A 43 10.55 8.34 -3.55
CA ASN A 43 10.22 9.46 -4.45
C ASN A 43 8.75 9.47 -4.93
N PRO A 44 7.77 9.56 -4.01
CA PRO A 44 6.38 9.36 -4.35
C PRO A 44 5.85 10.54 -5.17
N ALA A 45 4.96 10.26 -6.11
CA ALA A 45 4.32 11.27 -6.93
C ALA A 45 2.81 11.00 -7.06
N LEU A 46 2.02 12.07 -6.88
CA LEU A 46 0.63 12.11 -7.34
C LEU A 46 0.64 12.34 -8.85
N VAL A 47 -0.01 11.45 -9.61
CA VAL A 47 0.03 11.47 -11.07
C VAL A 47 -1.37 11.36 -11.67
N GLY A 48 -1.63 12.15 -12.71
CA GLY A 48 -2.86 12.03 -13.50
C GLY A 48 -2.92 10.75 -14.33
N ALA A 49 -4.08 10.49 -14.95
CA ALA A 49 -4.44 9.19 -15.52
C ALA A 49 -3.47 8.72 -16.63
N GLU A 50 -3.00 9.62 -17.48
CA GLU A 50 -2.04 9.29 -18.54
C GLU A 50 -0.74 8.73 -17.95
N LYS A 51 -0.13 9.46 -17.01
CA LYS A 51 1.11 9.03 -16.34
C LYS A 51 0.87 7.79 -15.48
N PHE A 52 -0.29 7.68 -14.83
CA PHE A 52 -0.65 6.50 -14.06
C PHE A 52 -0.69 5.26 -14.95
N ASN A 53 -1.40 5.30 -16.07
CA ASN A 53 -1.51 4.15 -16.99
C ASN A 53 -0.17 3.75 -17.64
N VAL A 54 0.75 4.70 -17.82
CA VAL A 54 2.10 4.42 -18.34
C VAL A 54 3.00 3.80 -17.27
N ASN A 55 2.97 4.30 -16.04
CA ASN A 55 3.87 3.90 -14.96
C ASN A 55 3.36 2.70 -14.15
N CYS A 56 2.04 2.53 -14.07
CA CYS A 56 1.33 1.46 -13.37
C CYS A 56 0.57 0.59 -14.37
N GLN A 57 1.30 -0.06 -15.28
CA GLN A 57 0.73 -0.89 -16.37
C GLN A 57 -0.06 -2.12 -15.90
N ARG A 58 0.02 -2.44 -14.59
CA ARG A 58 -0.70 -3.53 -13.94
C ARG A 58 -1.56 -3.02 -12.79
N ALA A 59 -2.21 -1.88 -12.99
CA ALA A 59 -3.22 -1.41 -12.04
C ALA A 59 -4.20 -2.55 -11.76
N GLU A 60 -4.30 -2.89 -10.47
CA GLU A 60 -5.06 -4.02 -9.99
C GLU A 60 -6.54 -3.85 -10.35
N GLN A 61 -7.04 -4.66 -11.28
CA GLN A 61 -8.45 -4.60 -11.63
C GLN A 61 -9.28 -4.94 -10.40
N SER A 62 -10.20 -4.04 -10.01
CA SER A 62 -11.09 -4.18 -8.84
C SER A 62 -10.42 -4.01 -7.46
N SER A 63 -9.26 -3.36 -7.38
CA SER A 63 -8.63 -3.01 -6.10
C SER A 63 -8.99 -1.59 -5.64
N PRO A 64 -9.31 -1.38 -4.34
CA PRO A 64 -9.50 -0.06 -3.77
C PRO A 64 -8.20 0.76 -3.62
N ILE A 65 -7.07 0.22 -4.10
CA ILE A 65 -5.74 0.85 -4.12
C ILE A 65 -5.44 1.32 -5.55
N LEU A 66 -5.09 2.60 -5.71
CA LEU A 66 -4.81 3.22 -7.01
C LEU A 66 -3.36 3.69 -7.08
N GLY A 67 -2.43 2.75 -6.89
CA GLY A 67 -1.00 3.01 -6.81
C GLY A 67 -0.16 1.92 -7.45
N CYS A 68 1.14 2.19 -7.54
CA CYS A 68 2.14 1.15 -7.75
C CYS A 68 3.52 1.57 -7.23
N TYR A 69 4.25 0.60 -6.66
CA TYR A 69 5.67 0.67 -6.38
C TYR A 69 6.48 0.01 -7.50
N ASN A 70 7.47 0.72 -8.04
CA ASN A 70 8.45 0.17 -8.98
C ASN A 70 9.79 -0.10 -8.26
N PRO A 71 10.14 -1.37 -7.99
CA PRO A 71 11.39 -1.72 -7.31
C PRO A 71 12.64 -1.37 -8.10
N SER A 72 12.57 -1.30 -9.43
CA SER A 72 13.74 -1.06 -10.30
C SER A 72 14.19 0.40 -10.27
N SER A 73 13.24 1.33 -10.20
CA SER A 73 13.51 2.77 -10.07
C SER A 73 13.36 3.28 -8.64
N ASN A 74 12.89 2.44 -7.71
CA ASN A 74 12.51 2.81 -6.36
C ASN A 74 11.56 4.02 -6.33
N THR A 75 10.47 3.94 -7.10
CA THR A 75 9.48 5.02 -7.22
C THR A 75 8.09 4.54 -6.88
N VAL A 76 7.33 5.37 -6.16
CA VAL A 76 5.90 5.18 -5.87
C VAL A 76 5.09 6.17 -6.72
N HIS A 77 4.07 5.66 -7.41
CA HIS A 77 3.10 6.49 -8.12
C HIS A 77 1.71 6.24 -7.54
N ILE A 78 0.99 7.32 -7.29
CA ILE A 78 -0.37 7.29 -6.73
C ILE A 78 -1.25 8.05 -7.71
N TYR A 79 -2.38 7.47 -8.11
CA TYR A 79 -3.31 8.15 -8.97
C TYR A 79 -3.91 9.37 -8.26
N ASP A 80 -3.76 10.53 -8.89
CA ASP A 80 -4.29 11.79 -8.38
C ASP A 80 -5.78 11.90 -8.72
N ILE A 81 -6.59 11.12 -8.00
CA ILE A 81 -8.03 11.15 -8.12
C ILE A 81 -8.60 12.36 -7.37
N ASP A 82 -9.40 13.14 -8.08
CA ASP A 82 -10.14 14.29 -7.56
C ASP A 82 -11.60 13.86 -7.34
N SER A 83 -11.87 13.27 -6.17
CA SER A 83 -13.21 12.79 -5.81
C SER A 83 -13.42 12.85 -4.29
N ASP A 84 -14.34 13.74 -3.87
CA ASP A 84 -14.77 13.83 -2.47
C ASP A 84 -15.41 12.52 -1.97
N GLU A 85 -16.03 11.75 -2.88
CA GLU A 85 -16.64 10.46 -2.56
C GLU A 85 -15.62 9.37 -2.22
N LEU A 86 -14.35 9.58 -2.59
CA LEU A 86 -13.24 8.67 -2.36
C LEU A 86 -12.16 9.30 -1.46
N ASP A 87 -12.53 10.29 -0.63
CA ASP A 87 -11.60 10.87 0.34
C ASP A 87 -10.93 9.77 1.20
N GLY A 88 -9.61 9.88 1.36
CA GLY A 88 -8.79 8.87 2.03
C GLY A 88 -8.13 7.85 1.09
N ILE A 89 -8.56 7.73 -0.17
CA ILE A 89 -7.98 6.74 -1.10
C ILE A 89 -6.50 6.99 -1.40
N LYS A 90 -6.08 8.26 -1.52
CA LYS A 90 -4.67 8.64 -1.76
C LYS A 90 -3.81 8.27 -0.55
N GLU A 91 -4.33 8.49 0.65
CA GLU A 91 -3.68 8.20 1.93
C GLU A 91 -3.49 6.71 2.17
N VAL A 92 -4.54 5.91 1.96
CA VAL A 92 -4.48 4.45 2.11
C VAL A 92 -3.59 3.84 1.03
N THR A 93 -3.68 4.33 -0.21
CA THR A 93 -2.77 3.93 -1.29
C THR A 93 -1.32 4.26 -0.93
N ALA A 94 -1.02 5.47 -0.44
CA ALA A 94 0.34 5.83 -0.03
C ALA A 94 0.88 4.90 1.07
N ALA A 95 0.05 4.54 2.05
CA ALA A 95 0.43 3.60 3.10
C ALA A 95 0.68 2.20 2.55
N HIS A 96 -0.17 1.73 1.63
CA HIS A 96 -0.03 0.43 0.96
C HIS A 96 1.26 0.36 0.13
N GLU A 97 1.51 1.33 -0.75
CA GLU A 97 2.72 1.35 -1.58
C GLU A 97 4.00 1.50 -0.75
N MET A 98 3.95 2.25 0.36
CA MET A 98 5.05 2.32 1.32
C MET A 98 5.35 0.95 1.95
N LEU A 99 4.36 0.09 2.15
CA LEU A 99 4.60 -1.26 2.67
C LEU A 99 5.31 -2.16 1.65
N HIS A 100 5.05 -2.02 0.35
CA HIS A 100 5.86 -2.68 -0.67
C HIS A 100 7.31 -2.18 -0.70
N VAL A 101 7.50 -0.87 -0.47
CA VAL A 101 8.84 -0.30 -0.25
C VAL A 101 9.49 -1.02 0.93
N VAL A 102 8.84 -1.09 2.09
CA VAL A 102 9.36 -1.80 3.27
C VAL A 102 9.65 -3.27 2.99
N TYR A 103 8.75 -3.97 2.32
CA TYR A 103 8.88 -5.40 2.00
C TYR A 103 10.14 -5.66 1.17
N ALA A 104 10.44 -4.80 0.20
CA ALA A 104 11.66 -4.88 -0.61
C ALA A 104 12.97 -4.68 0.19
N ARG A 105 12.91 -4.19 1.44
CA ARG A 105 14.06 -4.06 2.36
C ARG A 105 14.15 -5.19 3.38
N LEU A 106 13.19 -6.11 3.42
CA LEU A 106 13.26 -7.23 4.35
C LEU A 106 14.40 -8.18 3.97
N SER A 107 15.10 -8.68 4.99
CA SER A 107 15.95 -9.86 4.80
C SER A 107 15.09 -11.11 4.64
N ASP A 108 15.65 -12.14 4.02
CA ASP A 108 14.98 -13.43 3.82
C ASP A 108 14.44 -14.00 5.13
N ALA A 109 15.20 -13.89 6.22
CA ALA A 109 14.78 -14.36 7.55
C ALA A 109 13.59 -13.56 8.11
N GLN A 110 13.52 -12.26 7.84
CA GLN A 110 12.36 -11.44 8.24
C GLN A 110 11.13 -11.78 7.40
N ALA A 111 11.31 -11.94 6.08
CA ALA A 111 10.23 -12.30 5.17
C ALA A 111 9.66 -13.70 5.49
N GLU A 112 10.51 -14.68 5.79
CA GLU A 112 10.11 -16.03 6.21
C GLU A 112 9.30 -16.01 7.51
N ARG A 113 9.76 -15.24 8.51
CA ARG A 113 9.01 -15.07 9.76
C ARG A 113 7.63 -14.43 9.53
N LEU A 114 7.57 -13.38 8.72
CA LEU A 114 6.31 -12.68 8.43
C LEU A 114 5.35 -13.55 7.63
N THR A 115 5.85 -14.41 6.76
CA THR A 115 5.03 -15.30 5.92
C THR A 115 4.05 -16.12 6.76
N GLY A 116 4.53 -16.77 7.84
CA GLY A 116 3.67 -17.56 8.71
C GLY A 116 2.61 -16.71 9.44
N GLN A 117 2.97 -15.50 9.87
CA GLN A 117 2.06 -14.59 10.58
C GLN A 117 0.98 -14.02 9.65
N LEU A 118 1.37 -13.63 8.43
CA LEU A 118 0.48 -13.07 7.41
C LEU A 118 -0.50 -14.12 6.88
N GLU A 119 -0.06 -15.35 6.65
CA GLU A 119 -0.97 -16.43 6.23
C GLU A 119 -1.96 -16.80 7.34
N ALA A 120 -1.51 -16.85 8.61
CA ALA A 120 -2.41 -17.08 9.74
C ALA A 120 -3.46 -15.97 9.86
N ALA A 121 -3.05 -14.70 9.71
CA ALA A 121 -3.97 -13.58 9.68
C ALA A 121 -4.93 -13.66 8.49
N TYR A 122 -4.44 -13.98 7.29
CA TYR A 122 -5.27 -14.18 6.11
C TYR A 122 -6.34 -15.27 6.34
N GLN A 123 -5.99 -16.44 6.88
CA GLN A 123 -6.98 -17.49 7.14
C GLN A 123 -8.08 -17.07 8.11
N ARG A 124 -7.78 -16.17 9.05
CA ARG A 124 -8.75 -15.63 10.00
C ARG A 124 -9.61 -14.51 9.40
N LEU A 125 -9.03 -13.68 8.52
CA LEU A 125 -9.63 -12.45 8.02
C LEU A 125 -10.26 -12.58 6.64
N LYS A 126 -9.97 -13.65 5.91
CA LYS A 126 -10.39 -13.82 4.52
C LYS A 126 -11.91 -13.67 4.35
N THR A 127 -12.26 -12.92 3.32
CA THR A 127 -13.61 -12.76 2.80
C THR A 127 -13.63 -13.26 1.37
N PRO A 128 -14.80 -13.56 0.77
CA PRO A 128 -14.86 -13.97 -0.64
C PRO A 128 -14.15 -12.98 -1.59
N LYS A 129 -14.25 -11.68 -1.31
CA LYS A 129 -13.59 -10.62 -2.08
C LYS A 129 -12.07 -10.65 -1.92
N LEU A 130 -11.57 -10.83 -0.70
CA LEU A 130 -10.13 -10.97 -0.47
C LEU A 130 -9.60 -12.27 -1.11
N GLU A 131 -10.34 -13.38 -1.02
CA GLU A 131 -9.95 -14.64 -1.69
C GLU A 131 -9.89 -14.49 -3.22
N GLU A 132 -10.86 -13.79 -3.81
CA GLU A 132 -10.88 -13.49 -5.25
C GLU A 132 -9.66 -12.64 -5.66
N ARG A 133 -9.39 -11.57 -4.92
CA ARG A 133 -8.26 -10.67 -5.14
C ARG A 133 -6.92 -11.40 -5.00
N MET A 134 -6.75 -12.21 -3.94
CA MET A 134 -5.55 -13.02 -3.78
C MET A 134 -5.38 -14.07 -4.88
N GLY A 135 -6.48 -14.65 -5.37
CA GLY A 135 -6.45 -15.52 -6.54
C GLY A 135 -6.05 -14.81 -7.84
N TYR A 136 -6.40 -13.53 -8.00
CA TYR A 136 -5.93 -12.72 -9.13
C TYR A 136 -4.41 -12.52 -9.08
N TYR A 137 -3.85 -12.13 -7.93
CA TYR A 137 -2.40 -11.96 -7.79
C TYR A 137 -1.63 -13.25 -8.03
N GLU A 138 -2.11 -14.37 -7.49
CA GLU A 138 -1.45 -15.67 -7.70
C GLU A 138 -1.35 -16.05 -9.18
N ARG A 139 -2.37 -15.70 -10.00
CA ARG A 139 -2.39 -16.01 -11.44
C ARG A 139 -1.55 -15.04 -12.27
N ASN A 140 -1.61 -13.74 -11.96
CA ASN A 140 -1.02 -12.70 -12.80
C ASN A 140 0.40 -12.30 -12.33
N GLU A 141 0.70 -12.49 -11.05
CA GLU A 141 1.95 -12.09 -10.40
C GLU A 141 2.49 -13.20 -9.48
N PRO A 142 2.92 -14.36 -10.01
CA PRO A 142 3.40 -15.47 -9.20
C PRO A 142 4.52 -15.05 -8.23
N GLY A 143 4.34 -15.38 -6.94
CA GLY A 143 5.29 -15.04 -5.88
C GLY A 143 5.02 -13.72 -5.15
N SER A 144 4.06 -12.90 -5.60
CA SER A 144 3.67 -11.64 -4.95
C SER A 144 2.84 -11.83 -3.68
N ARG A 145 2.17 -12.97 -3.51
CA ARG A 145 1.15 -13.20 -2.47
C ARG A 145 1.48 -12.63 -1.09
N ILE A 146 2.67 -12.92 -0.56
CA ILE A 146 3.05 -12.47 0.79
C ILE A 146 3.35 -10.97 0.84
N ASN A 147 3.93 -10.42 -0.23
CA ASN A 147 4.11 -8.98 -0.39
C ASN A 147 2.75 -8.25 -0.41
N GLU A 148 1.76 -8.81 -1.11
CA GLU A 148 0.41 -8.26 -1.14
C GLU A 148 -0.28 -8.34 0.22
N LEU A 149 -0.25 -9.51 0.88
CA LEU A 149 -0.80 -9.63 2.23
C LEU A 149 -0.12 -8.68 3.23
N HIS A 150 1.18 -8.44 3.06
CA HIS A 150 1.95 -7.51 3.88
C HIS A 150 1.46 -6.07 3.74
N SER A 151 0.98 -5.67 2.57
CA SER A 151 0.42 -4.34 2.34
C SER A 151 -1.08 -4.26 2.65
N ILE A 152 -1.87 -5.28 2.30
CA ILE A 152 -3.34 -5.34 2.44
C ILE A 152 -3.81 -5.41 3.89
N ILE A 153 -3.28 -6.38 4.63
CA ILE A 153 -3.75 -6.70 5.99
C ILE A 153 -3.72 -5.46 6.91
N PRO A 154 -2.60 -4.73 7.02
CA PRO A 154 -2.52 -3.59 7.94
C PRO A 154 -3.29 -2.35 7.47
N THR A 155 -3.57 -2.18 6.18
CA THR A 155 -4.28 -1.00 5.67
C THR A 155 -5.79 -1.17 5.63
N GLU A 156 -6.29 -2.41 5.54
CA GLU A 156 -7.71 -2.68 5.30
C GLU A 156 -8.43 -3.31 6.49
N PHE A 157 -7.72 -4.01 7.39
CA PHE A 157 -8.35 -4.79 8.47
C PHE A 157 -8.07 -4.23 9.86
N ALA A 158 -9.11 -4.08 10.67
CA ALA A 158 -9.02 -3.45 11.99
C ALA A 158 -8.28 -4.32 13.03
N ASP A 159 -8.46 -5.64 13.03
CA ASP A 159 -7.80 -6.56 13.98
C ASP A 159 -6.92 -7.58 13.26
N ILE A 160 -5.62 -7.31 13.22
CA ILE A 160 -4.62 -8.15 12.56
C ILE A 160 -3.88 -9.08 13.54
N GLY A 161 -4.21 -9.02 14.84
CA GLY A 161 -3.54 -9.76 15.90
C GLY A 161 -2.26 -9.09 16.40
N ALA A 162 -1.94 -9.32 17.68
CA ALA A 162 -0.92 -8.56 18.41
C ALA A 162 0.50 -8.63 17.82
N GLU A 163 0.89 -9.77 17.22
CA GLU A 163 2.23 -9.93 16.64
C GLU A 163 2.42 -9.04 15.41
N LEU A 164 1.42 -8.99 14.53
CA LEU A 164 1.45 -8.11 13.36
C LEU A 164 1.32 -6.64 13.77
N GLU A 165 0.47 -6.32 14.74
CA GLU A 165 0.39 -4.95 15.28
C GLU A 165 1.74 -4.46 15.81
N ALA A 166 2.44 -5.29 16.57
CA ALA A 166 3.77 -4.95 17.09
C ALA A 166 4.79 -4.70 15.96
N TYR A 167 4.71 -5.47 14.88
CA TYR A 167 5.54 -5.27 13.69
C TYR A 167 5.20 -3.94 12.98
N TYR A 168 3.92 -3.71 12.67
CA TYR A 168 3.47 -2.53 11.93
C TYR A 168 3.55 -1.23 12.72
N ALA A 169 3.59 -1.26 14.05
CA ALA A 169 3.85 -0.10 14.90
C ALA A 169 5.20 0.59 14.60
N THR A 170 6.11 -0.08 13.89
CA THR A 170 7.33 0.55 13.36
C THR A 170 7.00 1.60 12.29
N TYR A 171 6.03 1.32 11.43
CA TYR A 171 5.71 2.09 10.22
C TYR A 171 4.46 2.96 10.36
N PHE A 172 3.60 2.64 11.32
CA PHE A 172 2.38 3.40 11.64
C PHE A 172 2.47 3.99 13.03
N SER A 173 2.13 5.28 13.17
CA SER A 173 1.92 5.91 14.47
C SER A 173 0.49 5.72 14.94
N ASP A 174 -0.46 5.66 14.00
CA ASP A 174 -1.85 5.26 14.20
C ASP A 174 -2.33 4.48 12.97
N ARG A 175 -2.27 3.15 13.04
CA ARG A 175 -2.73 2.27 11.96
C ARG A 175 -4.26 2.30 11.80
N GLN A 176 -4.98 2.56 12.89
CA GLN A 176 -6.45 2.58 12.86
C GLN A 176 -6.96 3.79 12.08
N GLN A 177 -6.21 4.88 12.03
CA GLN A 177 -6.49 5.99 11.12
C GLN A 177 -6.51 5.54 9.65
N THR A 178 -5.51 4.76 9.20
CA THR A 178 -5.47 4.21 7.83
C THR A 178 -6.67 3.30 7.56
N VAL A 179 -6.99 2.41 8.50
CA VAL A 179 -8.14 1.49 8.39
C VAL A 179 -9.46 2.25 8.35
N ALA A 180 -9.61 3.32 9.14
CA ALA A 180 -10.81 4.14 9.15
C ALA A 180 -11.03 4.87 7.82
N LEU A 181 -9.95 5.37 7.20
CA LEU A 181 -9.99 5.94 5.85
C LEU A 181 -10.40 4.87 4.82
N HIS A 182 -9.81 3.68 4.89
CA HIS A 182 -10.22 2.58 3.99
C HIS A 182 -11.70 2.24 4.15
N ALA A 183 -12.18 2.12 5.39
CA ALA A 183 -13.57 1.82 5.69
C ALA A 183 -14.53 2.91 5.17
N SER A 184 -14.12 4.19 5.15
CA SER A 184 -14.99 5.28 4.70
C SER A 184 -15.25 5.26 3.19
N TYR A 185 -14.24 4.94 2.37
CA TYR A 185 -14.40 4.97 0.90
C TYR A 185 -14.65 3.59 0.27
N SER A 186 -14.27 2.49 0.92
CA SER A 186 -14.35 1.13 0.33
C SER A 186 -15.76 0.73 -0.10
N GLN A 187 -16.78 1.06 0.69
CA GLN A 187 -18.18 0.81 0.31
C GLN A 187 -18.55 1.57 -0.97
N LYS A 188 -18.12 2.83 -1.08
CA LYS A 188 -18.41 3.67 -2.25
C LYS A 188 -17.67 3.17 -3.48
N PHE A 189 -16.42 2.73 -3.31
CA PHE A 189 -15.65 2.08 -4.36
C PHE A 189 -16.38 0.82 -4.88
N GLU A 190 -16.92 -0.02 -3.99
CA GLU A 190 -17.70 -1.21 -4.34
C GLU A 190 -19.01 -0.90 -5.07
N GLU A 191 -19.66 0.22 -4.75
CA GLU A 191 -20.83 0.70 -5.48
C GLU A 191 -20.46 1.09 -6.92
N ILE A 192 -19.41 1.90 -7.09
CA ILE A 192 -18.91 2.34 -8.41
C ILE A 192 -18.47 1.12 -9.25
N GLU A 193 -17.80 0.16 -8.64
CA GLU A 193 -17.35 -1.06 -9.33
C GLU A 193 -18.53 -1.92 -9.83
N ARG A 194 -19.58 -2.05 -9.01
CA ARG A 194 -20.80 -2.77 -9.40
C ARG A 194 -21.52 -2.06 -10.55
N GLU A 195 -21.63 -0.74 -10.50
CA GLU A 195 -22.23 0.05 -11.58
C GLU A 195 -21.45 -0.12 -12.90
N ALA A 196 -20.12 -0.05 -12.85
CA ALA A 196 -19.28 -0.25 -14.02
C ALA A 196 -19.48 -1.63 -14.67
N LYS A 197 -19.60 -2.70 -13.87
CA LYS A 197 -19.88 -4.07 -14.34
C LYS A 197 -21.28 -4.25 -14.95
N THR A 198 -22.26 -3.44 -14.55
CA THR A 198 -23.61 -3.50 -15.15
C THR A 198 -23.72 -2.78 -16.49
N LEU A 199 -22.75 -1.91 -16.81
CA LEU A 199 -22.70 -1.12 -18.04
C LEU A 199 -21.78 -1.75 -19.12
N SER A 200 -21.05 -2.81 -18.79
CA SER A 200 -20.16 -3.57 -19.69
C SER A 200 -20.83 -4.84 -20.22
#